data_AF-A0A7C7RQ36-F1
#
_entry.id   AF-A0A7C7RQ36-F1
#
_cell.length_a   1.000
_cell.length_b   1.000
_cell.length_c   1.000
_cell.angle_alpha   90.00
_cell.angle_beta   90.00
_cell.angle_gamma   90.00
#
_symmetry.space_group_name_H-M   'P 1'
#
loop_
_entity.id
_entity.type
_entity.pdbx_description
1 polymer ?
#
loop_
_entity_poly.entity_id
_entity_poly.type
_entity_poly.pdbx_seq_one_letter_code
_entity_poly.pdbx_strand_id
1 'polypeptide(L)'
;MKKVAWRPGLPELILIFAILIFIFGAKRLKEIARGTGEAVREFKRAVSEPPEKRDMEAVMEAARKMGIETEGKSLKQILKEMDEKISEEKN
;
A
#
# COMPACT_ATOMS: atom_id res chain seq x y z
N MET A 1 21.50 -36.92 -4.14
CA MET A 1 21.88 -35.90 -3.13
C MET A 1 20.61 -35.40 -2.46
N LYS A 2 20.39 -35.69 -1.17
CA LYS A 2 19.16 -35.27 -0.47
C LYS A 2 19.29 -33.79 -0.10
N LYS A 3 18.44 -32.93 -0.66
CA LYS A 3 18.32 -31.53 -0.20
C LYS A 3 17.74 -31.57 1.21
N VAL A 4 18.51 -31.13 2.20
CA VAL A 4 18.01 -30.94 3.56
C VAL A 4 17.17 -29.67 3.53
N ALA A 5 15.85 -29.82 3.37
CA ALA A 5 14.94 -28.70 3.48
C ALA A 5 14.84 -28.34 4.98
N TRP A 6 15.64 -27.37 5.42
CA TRP A 6 15.49 -26.80 6.75
C TRP A 6 14.17 -26.04 6.78
N ARG A 7 13.12 -26.70 7.28
CA ARG A 7 11.85 -26.07 7.60
C ARG A 7 11.68 -26.18 9.10
N PRO A 8 12.04 -25.14 9.87
CA PRO A 8 11.85 -25.17 11.31
C PRO A 8 10.36 -25.43 11.59
N GLY A 9 10.10 -26.37 12.48
CA GLY A 9 8.75 -26.60 12.97
C GLY A 9 8.28 -25.43 13.81
N LEU A 10 7.02 -25.48 14.20
CA LEU A 10 6.43 -24.47 15.08
C LEU A 10 7.21 -24.33 16.41
N PRO A 11 7.68 -25.42 17.07
CA PRO A 11 8.49 -25.31 18.28
C PRO A 11 9.84 -24.60 18.06
N GLU A 12 10.56 -24.93 16.99
CA GLU A 12 11.85 -24.31 16.67
C GLU A 12 11.68 -22.82 16.34
N LEU A 13 10.60 -22.45 15.65
CA LEU A 13 10.27 -21.05 15.36
C LEU A 13 10.01 -20.26 16.66
N ILE A 14 9.26 -20.84 17.61
CA ILE A 14 9.00 -20.22 18.91
C ILE A 14 10.30 -20.03 19.69
N LEU A 15 11.20 -21.02 19.69
CA LEU A 15 12.50 -20.92 20.37
C LEU A 15 13.35 -19.78 19.80
N ILE A 16 13.43 -19.68 18.46
CA ILE A 16 14.14 -18.58 17.80
C ILE A 16 13.51 -17.24 18.17
N PHE A 17 12.18 -17.15 18.16
CA PHE A 17 11.46 -15.92 18.51
C PHE A 17 11.67 -15.51 19.97
N ALA A 18 11.73 -16.48 20.89
CA ALA A 18 12.04 -16.24 22.29
C ALA A 18 13.45 -15.65 22.46
N ILE A 19 14.45 -16.16 21.72
CA ILE A 19 15.81 -15.62 21.72
C ILE A 19 15.83 -14.18 21.19
N LEU A 20 15.11 -13.89 20.11
CA LEU A 20 14.99 -12.52 19.59
C LEU A 20 14.38 -11.57 20.62
N ILE A 21 13.31 -11.99 21.30
CA ILE A 21 12.71 -11.21 22.39
C ILE A 21 13.68 -11.03 23.56
N PHE A 22 14.51 -12.02 23.86
CA PHE A 22 15.51 -11.91 24.93
C PHE A 22 16.59 -10.86 24.61
N ILE A 23 17.06 -10.81 23.36
CA ILE A 23 18.08 -9.84 22.92
C ILE A 23 17.49 -8.43 22.80
N PHE A 24 16.37 -8.28 22.10
CA PHE A 24 15.78 -6.97 21.83
C PHE A 24 14.88 -6.45 22.95
N GLY A 25 14.40 -7.35 23.82
CA GLY A 25 13.40 -7.07 24.84
C GLY A 25 11.97 -7.03 24.28
N ALA A 26 11.01 -7.49 25.08
CA ALA A 26 9.59 -7.47 24.71
C ALA A 26 9.05 -6.03 24.48
N LYS A 27 9.66 -5.02 25.11
CA LYS A 27 9.26 -3.62 24.97
C LYS A 27 9.55 -3.08 23.56
N ARG A 28 10.76 -3.29 23.03
CA ARG A 28 11.13 -2.81 21.69
C ARG A 28 10.32 -3.48 20.59
N LEU A 29 10.09 -4.79 20.70
CA LEU A 29 9.25 -5.51 19.74
C LEU A 29 7.82 -4.97 19.73
N LYS A 30 7.26 -4.67 20.91
CA LYS A 30 5.93 -4.05 21.03
C LYS A 30 5.88 -2.62 20.45
N GLU A 31 6.91 -1.81 20.68
CA GLU A 31 6.98 -0.45 20.12
C GLU A 31 6.98 -0.46 18.59
N ILE A 32 7.81 -1.31 17.98
CA ILE A 32 7.87 -1.46 16.52
C ILE A 32 6.55 -1.99 15.98
N ALA A 33 5.98 -3.03 16.59
CA ALA A 33 4.71 -3.61 16.15
C ALA A 33 3.56 -2.60 16.20
N ARG A 34 3.52 -1.72 17.22
CA ARG A 34 2.53 -0.64 17.31
C ARG A 34 2.71 0.38 16.19
N GLY A 35 3.93 0.88 15.98
CA GLY A 35 4.22 1.85 14.93
C GLY A 35 3.94 1.31 13.52
N THR A 36 4.38 0.08 13.22
CA THR A 36 4.10 -0.56 11.94
C THR A 36 2.61 -0.87 11.77
N GLY A 37 1.92 -1.32 12.83
CA GLY A 37 0.49 -1.61 12.78
C GLY A 37 -0.36 -0.36 12.51
N GLU A 38 -0.02 0.76 13.13
CA GLU A 38 -0.66 2.05 12.86
C GLU A 38 -0.39 2.53 11.44
N ALA A 39 0.87 2.45 10.96
CA ALA A 39 1.21 2.82 9.59
C ALA A 39 0.46 1.98 8.54
N VAL A 40 0.40 0.66 8.73
CA VAL A 40 -0.36 -0.24 7.83
C VAL A 40 -1.86 0.07 7.87
N ARG A 41 -2.40 0.38 9.05
CA ARG A 41 -3.82 0.75 9.21
C ARG A 41 -4.15 2.03 8.48
N GLU A 42 -3.35 3.08 8.65
CA GLU A 42 -3.55 4.36 7.97
C GLU A 42 -3.30 4.24 6.46
N PHE A 43 -2.30 3.47 6.02
CA PHE A 43 -2.10 3.14 4.61
C PHE A 43 -3.33 2.44 4.02
N LYS A 44 -3.86 1.43 4.71
CA LYS A 44 -5.07 0.73 4.26
C LYS A 44 -6.28 1.66 4.18
N ARG A 45 -6.43 2.58 5.13
CA ARG A 45 -7.49 3.60 5.13
C ARG A 45 -7.38 4.52 3.92
N ALA A 46 -6.22 5.12 3.71
CA ALA A 46 -5.97 6.00 2.57
C ALA A 46 -6.22 5.31 1.21
N VAL A 47 -5.93 4.00 1.11
CA VAL A 47 -6.16 3.23 -0.12
C VAL A 47 -7.62 2.75 -0.27
N SER A 48 -8.35 2.55 0.84
CA SER A 48 -9.73 2.03 0.82
C SER A 48 -10.79 3.13 0.86
N GLU A 49 -10.44 4.33 1.30
CA GLU A 49 -11.34 5.48 1.30
C GLU A 49 -11.50 5.98 -0.15
N PRO A 50 -12.74 6.14 -0.64
CA PRO A 50 -12.97 6.80 -1.92
C PRO A 50 -12.39 8.22 -1.85
N PRO A 51 -11.85 8.75 -2.97
CA PRO A 51 -11.27 10.09 -2.99
C PRO A 51 -12.26 11.06 -2.37
N GLU A 52 -11.79 11.85 -1.38
CA GLU A 52 -12.66 12.81 -0.73
C GLU A 52 -13.26 13.74 -1.79
N LYS A 53 -14.45 14.31 -1.52
CA LYS A 53 -15.10 15.22 -2.47
C LYS A 53 -14.18 16.36 -2.93
N ARG A 54 -13.24 16.74 -2.08
CA ARG A 54 -12.22 17.77 -2.31
C ARG A 54 -11.12 17.32 -3.27
N ASP A 55 -10.74 16.04 -3.22
CA ASP A 55 -9.81 15.42 -4.18
C ASP A 55 -10.50 15.20 -5.52
N MET A 56 -11.78 14.84 -5.52
CA MET A 56 -12.59 14.78 -6.75
C MET A 56 -12.70 16.16 -7.42
N GLU A 57 -12.90 17.25 -6.68
CA GLU A 57 -12.91 18.61 -7.22
C GLU A 57 -11.56 19.00 -7.84
N ALA A 58 -10.45 18.72 -7.16
CA ALA A 58 -9.11 19.01 -7.69
C ALA A 58 -8.79 18.21 -8.97
N VAL A 59 -9.20 16.93 -9.02
CA VAL A 59 -9.04 16.07 -10.21
C VAL A 59 -9.93 16.56 -11.36
N MET A 60 -11.17 16.97 -11.07
CA MET A 60 -12.09 17.52 -12.08
C MET A 60 -11.62 18.88 -12.61
N GLU A 61 -11.04 19.73 -11.77
CA GLU A 61 -10.47 21.02 -12.17
C GLU A 61 -9.21 20.84 -13.04
N ALA A 62 -8.34 19.88 -12.68
CA ALA A 62 -7.18 19.51 -13.48
C ALA A 62 -7.59 18.93 -14.85
N ALA A 63 -8.58 18.03 -14.88
CA ALA A 63 -9.11 17.46 -16.12
C ALA A 63 -9.74 18.52 -17.04
N ARG A 64 -10.49 19.48 -16.48
CA ARG A 64 -11.06 20.62 -17.23
C ARG A 64 -9.98 21.54 -17.79
N LYS A 65 -8.94 21.85 -17.02
CA LYS A 65 -7.78 22.65 -17.49
C LYS A 65 -7.02 21.96 -18.63
N MET A 66 -7.05 20.63 -18.68
CA MET A 66 -6.49 19.84 -19.79
C MET A 66 -7.46 19.60 -20.95
N GLY A 67 -8.63 20.26 -20.97
CA GLY A 67 -9.60 20.17 -22.07
C GLY A 67 -10.36 18.84 -22.15
N ILE A 68 -10.38 18.05 -21.08
CA ILE A 68 -11.12 16.78 -21.01
C ILE A 68 -12.57 17.09 -20.62
N GLU A 69 -13.54 16.67 -21.44
CA GLU A 69 -14.96 16.73 -21.09
C GLU A 69 -15.26 15.79 -19.92
N THR A 70 -15.52 16.36 -18.74
CA THR A 70 -15.74 15.62 -17.48
C THR A 70 -17.15 15.06 -17.32
N GLU A 71 -18.03 15.25 -18.29
CA GLU A 71 -19.43 14.81 -18.20
C GLU A 71 -19.60 13.41 -18.80
N GLY A 72 -20.05 12.46 -17.98
CA GLY A 72 -20.43 11.11 -18.41
C GLY A 72 -19.37 10.00 -18.26
N LYS A 73 -18.13 10.32 -17.81
CA LYS A 73 -17.06 9.32 -17.63
C LYS A 73 -16.75 9.03 -16.15
N SER A 74 -16.57 7.75 -15.82
CA SER A 74 -16.15 7.30 -14.49
C SER A 74 -14.68 7.65 -14.22
N LEU A 75 -14.31 7.95 -12.97
CA LEU A 75 -12.93 8.21 -12.52
C LEU A 75 -11.94 7.13 -12.99
N LYS A 76 -12.35 5.86 -13.04
CA LYS A 76 -11.53 4.76 -13.55
C LYS A 76 -11.28 4.84 -15.06
N GLN A 77 -12.20 5.41 -15.81
CA GLN A 77 -12.10 5.60 -17.28
C GLN A 77 -11.19 6.78 -17.61
N ILE A 78 -11.27 7.85 -16.83
CA ILE A 78 -10.41 9.04 -16.98
C ILE A 78 -8.97 8.67 -16.62
N LEU A 79 -8.75 7.97 -15.50
CA LEU A 79 -7.40 7.50 -15.12
C LEU A 79 -6.79 6.55 -16.16
N LYS A 80 -7.59 5.68 -16.76
CA LYS A 80 -7.14 4.76 -17.81
C LYS A 80 -6.78 5.49 -19.13
N GLU A 81 -7.60 6.47 -19.54
CA GLU A 81 -7.29 7.30 -20.72
C GLU A 81 -6.09 8.25 -20.50
N MET A 82 -5.86 8.70 -19.27
CA MET A 82 -4.67 9.48 -18.90
C MET A 82 -3.38 8.64 -18.98
N ASP A 83 -3.40 7.41 -18.45
CA ASP A 83 -2.25 6.49 -18.56
C ASP A 83 -1.96 6.09 -20.02
N GLU A 84 -3.00 5.92 -20.86
CA GLU A 84 -2.85 5.65 -22.29
C GLU A 84 -2.25 6.84 -23.06
N LYS A 85 -2.68 8.08 -22.80
CA LYS A 85 -2.09 9.27 -23.44
C LYS A 85 -0.65 9.54 -23.01
N ILE A 86 -0.31 9.34 -21.74
CA ILE A 86 1.04 9.56 -21.21
C ILE A 86 2.04 8.51 -21.76
N SER A 87 1.55 7.34 -22.17
CA SER A 87 2.38 6.29 -22.77
C SER A 87 2.59 6.44 -24.29
N GLU A 88 1.62 7.00 -25.02
CA GLU A 88 1.80 7.36 -26.44
C GLU A 88 2.73 8.55 -26.65
N GLU A 89 2.76 9.52 -25.75
CA GLU A 89 3.58 10.75 -25.89
C GLU A 89 5.07 10.54 -25.55
N LYS A 90 5.45 9.34 -25.08
CA LYS A 90 6.82 9.01 -24.66
C LYS A 90 7.57 8.09 -25.64
N ASN A 91 7.02 7.86 -26.83
CA ASN A 91 7.66 7.12 -27.93
C ASN A 91 7.71 8.00 -29.19
#